data_AF-A0A2W4PBD4-F1
#
_entry.id   AF-A0A2W4PBD4-F1
#
_cell.length_a   1.000
_cell.length_b   1.000
_cell.length_c   1.000
_cell.angle_alpha   90.00
_cell.angle_beta   90.00
_cell.angle_gamma   90.00
#
_symmetry.space_group_name_H-M   'P 1'
#
loop_
_entity.id
_entity.type
_entity.pdbx_description
1 polymer ?
#
loop_
_entity_poly.entity_id
_entity_poly.type
_entity_poly.pdbx_seq_one_letter_code
_entity_poly.pdbx_strand_id
1 'polypeptide(L)' 'MTKVGINGFGRIGRLAFRAAIQRNDIEIFGINTSSNPNK' A
#
# COMPACT_ATOMS: atom_id res chain seq x y z
N MET A 1 15.39 5.46 3.42
CA MET A 1 13.92 5.27 3.45
C MET A 1 13.42 5.31 2.03
N THR A 2 12.89 4.18 1.54
CA THR A 2 12.41 4.03 0.16
C THR A 2 10.91 4.32 0.12
N LYS A 3 10.51 5.30 -0.67
CA LYS A 3 9.10 5.65 -0.87
C LYS A 3 8.47 4.73 -1.91
N VAL A 4 7.37 4.08 -1.55
CA VAL A 4 6.68 3.11 -2.41
C VAL A 4 5.22 3.53 -2.60
N GLY A 5 4.76 3.49 -3.86
CA GLY A 5 3.34 3.59 -4.21
C GLY A 5 2.75 2.21 -4.51
N ILE A 6 1.47 2.00 -4.19
CA ILE A 6 0.74 0.77 -4.52
C ILE A 6 -0.35 1.09 -5.55
N ASN A 7 -0.29 0.47 -6.73
CA ASN A 7 -1.34 0.58 -7.75
C ASN A 7 -2.16 -0.72 -7.79
N GLY A 8 -3.36 -0.67 -7.23
CA GLY A 8 -4.28 -1.79 -7.03
C GLY A 8 -4.29 -2.30 -5.58
N PHE A 9 -5.33 -1.96 -4.81
CA PHE A 9 -5.45 -2.32 -3.39
C PHE A 9 -6.34 -3.55 -3.12
N GLY A 10 -6.20 -4.55 -4.00
CA GLY A 10 -6.84 -5.86 -3.86
C GLY A 10 -6.15 -6.74 -2.82
N ARG A 11 -6.27 -8.07 -2.98
CA ARG A 11 -5.70 -9.03 -2.02
C ARG A 11 -4.17 -8.87 -1.85
N ILE A 12 -3.42 -8.76 -2.95
CA ILE A 12 -1.96 -8.62 -2.91
C ILE A 12 -1.53 -7.23 -2.43
N GLY A 13 -2.16 -6.15 -2.92
CA GLY A 13 -1.85 -4.80 -2.47
C GLY A 13 -1.99 -4.62 -0.96
N ARG A 14 -3.03 -5.22 -0.35
CA ARG A 14 -3.20 -5.23 1.12
C ARG A 14 -2.13 -6.03 1.85
N LEU A 15 -1.72 -7.18 1.32
CA LEU A 15 -0.66 -7.99 1.93
C LEU A 15 0.70 -7.28 1.84
N ALA A 16 1.00 -6.68 0.68
CA ALA A 16 2.21 -5.88 0.49
C ALA A 16 2.24 -4.68 1.44
N PHE A 17 1.13 -3.94 1.57
CA PHE A 17 1.01 -2.85 2.54
C PHE A 17 1.25 -3.33 3.98
N ARG A 18 0.61 -4.44 4.38
CA ARG A 18 0.80 -5.02 5.73
C ARG A 18 2.26 -5.42 6.00
N ALA A 19 2.97 -5.93 5.01
CA ALA A 19 4.39 -6.23 5.15
C ALA A 19 5.26 -4.96 5.22
N ALA A 20 4.93 -3.96 4.40
CA ALA A 20 5.66 -2.70 4.35
C ALA A 20 5.59 -1.91 5.67
N ILE A 21 4.44 -1.87 6.35
CA ILE A 21 4.31 -1.14 7.64
C ILE A 21 5.10 -1.77 8.79
N GLN A 22 5.62 -2.99 8.63
CA GLN A 22 6.49 -3.66 9.61
C GLN A 22 7.98 -3.39 9.35
N ARG A 23 8.30 -2.61 8.30
CA ARG A 23 9.66 -2.35 7.87
C ARG A 23 10.01 -0.87 8.06
N ASN A 24 11.12 -0.61 8.75
CA ASN A 24 11.59 0.76 9.01
C ASN A 24 12.23 1.44 7.79
N ASP A 25 12.52 0.68 6.73
CA ASP A 25 13.18 1.19 5.52
C ASP A 25 12.20 1.55 4.40
N ILE A 26 10.90 1.31 4.58
CA ILE A 26 9.85 1.57 3.58
C ILE A 26 8.83 2.57 4.11
N GLU A 27 8.48 3.54 3.27
CA GLU A 27 7.39 4.48 3.50
C GLU A 27 6.34 4.31 2.38
N ILE A 28 5.09 4.01 2.73
CA ILE A 28 4.00 3.99 1.73
C ILE A 28 3.51 5.42 1.51
N PHE A 29 3.82 5.95 0.32
CA PHE A 29 3.48 7.34 -0.02
C PHE A 29 2.04 7.49 -0.55
N GLY A 30 1.49 6.45 -1.18
CA GLY A 30 0.15 6.53 -1.74
C GLY A 30 -0.36 5.19 -2.29
N ILE A 31 -1.68 5.08 -2.36
CA ILE A 31 -2.38 3.91 -2.87
C ILE A 31 -3.40 4.38 -3.92
N ASN A 32 -3.30 3.85 -5.14
CA ASN A 32 -4.31 4.01 -6.18
C ASN A 32 -5.17 2.74 -6.26
N THR A 33 -6.50 2.87 -6.25
CA THR A 33 -7.42 1.73 -6.34
C THR A 33 -8.74 2.13 -6.98
N SER A 34 -9.39 1.20 -7.68
CA SER A 34 -10.72 1.42 -8.29
C SER A 34 -11.86 1.29 -7.29
N SER A 35 -11.61 0.71 -6.10
CA SER A 35 -12.61 0.60 -5.04
C SER A 35 -12.78 1.93 -4.33
N ASN A 36 -14.02 2.43 -4.21
CA ASN A 36 -14.29 3.59 -3.35
C ASN A 36 -14.08 3.19 -1.87
N PRO A 37 -13.15 3.86 -1.14
CA PRO A 37 -12.83 3.50 0.24
C PRO A 37 -13.95 3.85 1.24
N ASN A 38 -14.91 4.69 0.84
CA ASN A 38 -16.02 5.15 1.65
C ASN A 38 -17.37 4.54 1.20
N LYS A 39 -17.34 3.54 0.31
CA LYS A 39 -18.52 2.74 -0.01
C LYS A 39 -18.66 1.58 0.96
#